data_AF-A0A946H4W1-F1
#
_entry.id   AF-A0A946H4W1-F1
#
_cell.length_a   1.000
_cell.length_b   1.000
_cell.length_c   1.000
_cell.angle_alpha   90.00
_cell.angle_beta   90.00
_cell.angle_gamma   90.00
#
_symmetry.space_group_name_H-M   'P 1'
#
loop_
_entity.id
_entity.type
_entity.pdbx_description
1 polymer ?
#
loop_
_entity_poly.entity_id
_entity_poly.type
_entity_poly.pdbx_seq_one_letter_code
_entity_poly.pdbx_strand_id
1 'polypeptide(L)'
;MAKLLWCVLFLISFASVHGQSATESLRDAIKEIGESLEKGYYEKSWKKEKPQWISDLASAQDAMQLNDFVLRLDQSITDKGYQSRPTLVKKVNTFAVASENLLLMCNQLLPEAIEGDLKQISLNVEQICNELNLLILKSEIQKFCQDFSSQFDKIFEDAKSIGFLKTKKGEIQSLGKSKFYSTNSKINGIAPQIILDEENNLRFCVKFSCRENVNLAKELCSLLENIIERKVPKTYQRARDFSPEYANSIYAFIWEFESEKFIEIAKKPTVSVGVLKESSNFLVEVRIMEPVFKR
;
A
#
# COMPACT_ATOMS: atom_id res chain seq x y z
N MET A 1 21.85 -15.86 -15.07
CA MET A 1 21.94 -14.67 -14.19
C MET A 1 21.67 -13.34 -14.90
N ALA A 2 21.99 -13.17 -16.20
CA ALA A 2 21.72 -11.92 -16.92
C ALA A 2 20.21 -11.56 -17.07
N LYS A 3 19.31 -12.52 -17.27
CA LYS A 3 17.86 -12.23 -17.49
C LYS A 3 17.10 -11.71 -16.25
N LEU A 4 17.56 -12.02 -15.03
CA LEU A 4 16.92 -11.53 -13.80
C LEU A 4 17.33 -10.08 -13.49
N LEU A 5 18.57 -9.71 -13.84
CA LEU A 5 19.08 -8.34 -13.69
C LEU A 5 18.35 -7.36 -14.61
N TRP A 6 17.99 -7.80 -15.83
CA TRP A 6 17.19 -7.01 -16.77
C TRP A 6 15.73 -6.84 -16.31
N CYS A 7 15.10 -7.84 -15.69
CA CYS A 7 13.76 -7.65 -15.13
C CYS A 7 13.75 -6.68 -13.95
N VAL A 8 14.78 -6.72 -13.08
CA VAL A 8 14.90 -5.79 -11.95
C VAL A 8 15.23 -4.36 -12.44
N LEU A 9 16.09 -4.20 -13.45
CA LEU A 9 16.38 -2.89 -14.05
C LEU A 9 15.20 -2.32 -14.85
N PHE A 10 14.43 -3.16 -15.56
CA PHE A 10 13.22 -2.75 -16.29
C PHE A 10 12.05 -2.39 -15.35
N LEU A 11 12.01 -2.99 -14.15
CA LEU A 11 11.02 -2.68 -13.11
C LEU A 11 11.37 -1.40 -12.32
N ILE A 12 12.67 -1.11 -12.12
CA ILE A 12 13.13 0.16 -11.53
C ILE A 12 12.93 1.32 -12.52
N SER A 13 13.05 1.09 -13.84
CA SER A 13 12.90 2.13 -14.85
C SER A 13 11.45 2.58 -15.13
N PHE A 14 10.44 1.76 -14.81
CA PHE A 14 9.03 2.18 -14.96
C PHE A 14 8.50 2.97 -13.77
N ALA A 15 9.02 2.71 -12.56
CA ALA A 15 8.71 3.48 -11.36
C ALA A 15 9.36 4.87 -11.37
N SER A 16 10.55 5.00 -11.98
CA SER A 16 11.25 6.29 -12.09
C SER A 16 10.56 7.25 -13.05
N VAL A 17 9.99 6.78 -14.18
CA VAL A 17 9.36 7.68 -15.17
C VAL A 17 8.08 8.32 -14.64
N HIS A 18 7.25 7.58 -13.89
CA HIS A 18 6.00 8.12 -13.32
C HIS A 18 6.25 8.88 -12.01
N GLY A 19 7.19 8.43 -11.18
CA GLY A 19 7.57 9.11 -9.94
C GLY A 19 8.27 10.45 -10.21
N GLN A 20 9.16 10.49 -11.20
CA GLN A 20 9.83 11.72 -11.60
C GLN A 20 8.83 12.71 -12.24
N SER A 21 7.88 12.22 -13.05
CA SER A 21 6.80 13.04 -13.59
C SER A 21 5.92 13.64 -12.47
N ALA A 22 5.45 12.85 -11.50
CA ALA A 22 4.59 13.35 -10.43
C ALA A 22 5.32 14.33 -9.49
N THR A 23 6.62 14.10 -9.22
CA THR A 23 7.46 15.03 -8.45
C THR A 23 7.70 16.34 -9.20
N GLU A 24 7.93 16.30 -10.51
CA GLU A 24 8.02 17.49 -11.36
C GLU A 24 6.68 18.24 -11.39
N SER A 25 5.56 17.54 -11.57
CA SER A 25 4.22 18.15 -11.51
C SER A 25 3.92 18.78 -10.15
N LEU A 26 4.37 18.18 -9.05
CA LEU A 26 4.26 18.79 -7.72
C LEU A 26 5.06 20.09 -7.64
N ARG A 27 6.30 20.09 -8.13
CA ARG A 27 7.13 21.30 -8.18
C ARG A 27 6.47 22.42 -9.00
N ASP A 28 5.90 22.06 -10.14
CA ASP A 28 5.21 23.00 -11.02
C ASP A 28 3.94 23.55 -10.37
N ALA A 29 3.14 22.72 -9.68
CA ALA A 29 1.96 23.19 -8.96
C ALA A 29 2.31 24.13 -7.80
N ILE A 30 3.39 23.85 -7.06
CA ILE A 30 3.91 24.76 -6.03
C ILE A 30 4.26 26.10 -6.66
N LYS A 31 5.01 26.07 -7.78
CA LYS A 31 5.43 27.26 -8.52
C LYS A 31 4.22 28.06 -9.02
N GLU A 32 3.24 27.40 -9.62
CA GLU A 32 2.02 28.01 -10.17
C GLU A 32 1.27 28.82 -9.10
N ILE A 33 1.08 28.26 -7.90
CA ILE A 33 0.43 28.98 -6.79
C ILE A 33 1.27 30.18 -6.37
N GLY A 34 2.57 30.00 -6.14
CA GLY A 34 3.46 31.11 -5.75
C GLY A 34 3.58 32.21 -6.80
N GLU A 35 3.47 31.85 -8.08
CA GLU A 35 3.46 32.78 -9.20
C GLU A 35 2.16 33.57 -9.31
N SER A 36 1.04 32.92 -9.04
CA SER A 36 -0.32 33.45 -9.20
C SER A 36 -0.84 34.20 -7.98
N LEU A 37 -0.07 34.35 -6.89
CA LEU A 37 -0.53 35.09 -5.72
C LEU A 37 -0.85 36.56 -6.03
N GLU A 38 -2.10 36.95 -5.79
CA GLU A 38 -2.63 38.29 -6.09
C GLU A 38 -2.13 39.37 -5.13
N LYS A 39 -2.02 40.60 -5.65
CA LYS A 39 -1.52 41.73 -4.86
C LYS A 39 -2.50 42.07 -3.74
N GLY A 40 -2.02 41.97 -2.50
CA GLY A 40 -2.81 42.28 -1.30
C GLY A 40 -3.06 41.06 -0.41
N TYR A 41 -2.78 39.86 -0.94
CA TYR A 41 -2.92 38.59 -0.21
C TYR A 41 -1.58 37.97 0.22
N TYR A 42 -0.45 38.47 -0.30
CA TYR A 42 0.89 38.08 0.15
C TYR A 42 1.58 39.16 0.99
N GLU A 43 2.50 38.71 1.84
CA GLU A 43 3.38 39.55 2.64
C GLU A 43 4.32 40.38 1.75
N LYS A 44 4.59 41.64 2.12
CA LYS A 44 5.43 42.51 1.27
C LYS A 44 6.83 41.95 1.00
N SER A 45 7.37 41.15 1.92
CA SER A 45 8.65 40.43 1.76
C SER A 45 8.63 39.46 0.59
N TRP A 46 7.49 38.84 0.30
CA TRP A 46 7.34 37.87 -0.78
C TRP A 46 7.79 38.42 -2.14
N LYS A 47 7.50 39.70 -2.44
CA LYS A 47 7.96 40.32 -3.71
C LYS A 47 9.47 40.24 -3.91
N LYS A 48 10.24 40.35 -2.83
CA LYS A 48 11.70 40.31 -2.87
C LYS A 48 12.21 38.88 -2.85
N GLU A 49 11.54 37.98 -2.13
CA GLU A 49 11.95 36.59 -1.95
C GLU A 49 11.54 35.68 -3.11
N LYS A 50 10.43 35.98 -3.79
CA LYS A 50 9.84 35.18 -4.88
C LYS A 50 10.86 34.79 -5.96
N PRO A 51 11.70 35.69 -6.51
CA PRO A 51 12.66 35.30 -7.55
C PRO A 51 13.66 34.23 -7.07
N GLN A 52 14.18 34.39 -5.85
CA GLN A 52 15.09 33.41 -5.25
C GLN A 52 14.36 32.11 -4.94
N TRP A 53 13.16 32.19 -4.37
CA TRP A 53 12.32 31.03 -4.09
C TRP A 53 12.00 30.21 -5.35
N ILE A 54 11.70 30.84 -6.49
CA ILE A 54 11.49 30.14 -7.78
C ILE A 54 12.78 29.43 -8.23
N SER A 55 13.93 30.12 -8.14
CA SER A 55 15.22 29.54 -8.51
C SER A 55 15.58 28.33 -7.63
N ASP A 56 15.35 28.44 -6.32
CA ASP A 56 15.63 27.38 -5.36
C ASP A 56 14.69 26.19 -5.59
N LEU A 57 13.39 26.45 -5.82
CA LEU A 57 12.38 25.42 -6.07
C LEU A 57 12.73 24.56 -7.29
N ALA A 58 13.26 25.18 -8.36
CA ALA A 58 13.72 24.47 -9.56
C ALA A 58 14.80 23.41 -9.25
N SER A 59 15.59 23.61 -8.19
CA SER A 59 16.67 22.73 -7.78
C SER A 59 16.28 21.67 -6.74
N ALA A 60 15.04 21.67 -6.26
CA ALA A 60 14.58 20.75 -5.22
C ALA A 60 14.58 19.29 -5.69
N GLN A 61 15.23 18.40 -4.95
CA GLN A 61 15.44 16.98 -5.32
C GLN A 61 14.68 16.00 -4.44
N ASP A 62 14.28 16.41 -3.23
CA ASP A 62 13.64 15.52 -2.26
C ASP A 62 12.35 16.11 -1.66
N ALA A 63 11.59 15.26 -0.97
CA ALA A 63 10.31 15.61 -0.39
C ALA A 63 10.41 16.66 0.72
N MET A 64 11.51 16.66 1.48
CA MET A 64 11.71 17.62 2.56
C MET A 64 11.96 19.01 1.99
N GLN A 65 12.80 19.12 0.96
CA GLN A 65 13.06 20.36 0.24
C GLN A 65 11.77 20.91 -0.39
N LEU A 66 11.00 20.09 -1.12
CA LEU A 66 9.72 20.54 -1.68
C LEU A 66 8.75 21.01 -0.60
N ASN A 67 8.68 20.31 0.53
CA ASN A 67 7.84 20.72 1.65
C ASN A 67 8.31 22.04 2.27
N ASP A 68 9.61 22.27 2.40
CA ASP A 68 10.13 23.55 2.87
C ASP A 68 9.68 24.71 1.97
N PHE A 69 9.60 24.50 0.64
CA PHE A 69 9.02 25.49 -0.27
C PHE A 69 7.53 25.71 -0.07
N VAL A 70 6.76 24.65 0.19
CA VAL A 70 5.33 24.74 0.56
C VAL A 70 5.15 25.54 1.85
N LEU A 71 5.96 25.26 2.88
CA LEU A 71 5.91 25.98 4.16
C LEU A 71 6.33 27.44 4.02
N ARG A 72 7.36 27.73 3.21
CA ARG A 72 7.78 29.11 2.90
C ARG A 72 6.70 29.86 2.13
N LEU A 73 6.02 29.19 1.20
CA LEU A 73 4.88 29.75 0.46
C LEU A 73 3.74 30.08 1.42
N ASP A 74 3.35 29.16 2.30
CA ASP A 74 2.32 29.41 3.33
C ASP A 74 2.66 30.62 4.19
N GLN A 75 3.90 30.73 4.66
CA GLN A 75 4.37 31.85 5.47
C GLN A 75 4.32 33.19 4.73
N SER A 76 4.39 33.16 3.40
CA SER A 76 4.37 34.33 2.53
C SER A 76 2.95 34.81 2.21
N ILE A 77 1.94 34.01 2.54
CA ILE A 77 0.53 34.34 2.37
C ILE A 77 0.01 34.95 3.67
N THR A 78 -0.62 36.12 3.57
CA THR A 78 -1.26 36.79 4.70
C THR A 78 -2.49 36.01 5.15
N ASP A 79 -2.91 36.17 6.41
CA ASP A 79 -4.11 35.48 6.90
C ASP A 79 -5.38 35.83 6.10
N LYS A 80 -5.42 36.99 5.44
CA LYS A 80 -6.52 37.41 4.55
C LYS A 80 -6.63 36.58 3.27
N GLY A 81 -5.59 35.84 2.90
CA GLY A 81 -5.60 34.94 1.74
C GLY A 81 -6.32 33.61 2.01
N TYR A 82 -6.64 33.32 3.28
CA TYR A 82 -7.24 32.05 3.69
C TYR A 82 -8.66 32.22 4.23
N GLN A 83 -9.49 31.22 3.98
CA GLN A 83 -10.74 30.98 4.72
C GLN A 83 -10.42 30.59 6.16
N SER A 84 -9.49 29.64 6.33
CA SER A 84 -8.91 29.25 7.61
C SER A 84 -7.49 28.75 7.37
N ARG A 85 -6.51 29.23 8.13
CA ARG A 85 -5.13 28.85 7.87
C ARG A 85 -4.91 27.36 8.17
N PRO A 86 -4.41 26.56 7.22
CA PRO A 86 -4.23 25.12 7.42
C PRO A 86 -3.10 24.84 8.41
N THR A 87 -3.24 23.74 9.18
CA THR A 87 -2.12 23.20 9.96
C THR A 87 -1.28 22.29 9.09
N LEU A 88 -0.09 22.73 8.71
CA LEU A 88 0.81 21.97 7.82
C LEU A 88 1.80 21.10 8.60
N VAL A 89 2.12 19.93 8.03
CA VAL A 89 3.13 19.03 8.57
C VAL A 89 4.53 19.60 8.30
N LYS A 90 5.30 19.85 9.38
CA LYS A 90 6.61 20.51 9.25
C LYS A 90 7.72 19.64 8.69
N LYS A 91 7.74 18.36 9.06
CA LYS A 91 8.78 17.40 8.64
C LYS A 91 8.12 16.26 7.90
N VAL A 92 8.47 16.11 6.63
CA VAL A 92 7.91 15.07 5.76
C VAL A 92 9.03 14.22 5.20
N ASN A 93 8.72 12.94 4.96
CA ASN A 93 9.67 11.97 4.43
C ASN A 93 9.23 11.42 3.06
N THR A 94 8.09 11.85 2.54
CA THR A 94 7.51 11.38 1.27
C THR A 94 6.90 12.53 0.49
N PHE A 95 6.97 12.45 -0.84
CA PHE A 95 6.36 13.45 -1.71
C PHE A 95 4.84 13.53 -1.55
N ALA A 96 4.19 12.42 -1.20
CA ALA A 96 2.74 12.37 -0.94
C ALA A 96 2.33 13.30 0.21
N VAL A 97 3.10 13.36 1.29
CA VAL A 97 2.77 14.25 2.42
C VAL A 97 3.06 15.71 2.06
N ALA A 98 4.10 15.98 1.26
CA ALA A 98 4.35 17.33 0.75
C ALA A 98 3.20 17.82 -0.16
N SER A 99 2.69 16.96 -1.04
CA SER A 99 1.53 17.29 -1.89
C SER A 99 0.24 17.43 -1.09
N GLU A 100 0.04 16.65 -0.02
CA GLU A 100 -1.08 16.82 0.90
C GLU A 100 -1.07 18.19 1.60
N ASN A 101 0.10 18.66 2.06
CA ASN A 101 0.24 20.02 2.60
C ASN A 101 -0.17 21.08 1.57
N LEU A 102 0.26 20.93 0.32
CA LEU A 102 -0.12 21.86 -0.76
C LEU A 102 -1.62 21.82 -1.05
N LEU A 103 -2.22 20.63 -1.06
CA LEU A 103 -3.67 20.46 -1.27
C LEU A 103 -4.47 21.12 -0.13
N LEU A 104 -4.00 20.96 1.11
CA LEU A 104 -4.59 21.64 2.26
C LEU A 104 -4.53 23.16 2.11
N MET A 105 -3.41 23.71 1.63
CA MET A 105 -3.33 25.14 1.29
C MET A 105 -4.36 25.51 0.21
N CYS A 106 -4.38 24.80 -0.92
CA CYS A 106 -5.31 25.08 -2.03
C CYS A 106 -6.76 25.11 -1.57
N ASN A 107 -7.16 24.15 -0.74
CA ASN A 107 -8.53 24.03 -0.25
C ASN A 107 -8.92 25.11 0.77
N GLN A 108 -7.95 25.76 1.39
CA GLN A 108 -8.19 26.82 2.35
C GLN A 108 -8.00 28.23 1.77
N LEU A 109 -7.35 28.36 0.62
CA LEU A 109 -7.16 29.65 -0.03
C LEU A 109 -8.51 30.24 -0.49
N LEU A 110 -8.61 31.56 -0.40
CA LEU A 110 -9.70 32.30 -1.04
C LEU A 110 -9.44 32.34 -2.55
N PRO A 111 -10.46 32.15 -3.41
CA PRO A 111 -10.31 32.25 -4.85
C PRO A 111 -9.67 33.56 -5.31
N GLU A 112 -9.99 34.67 -4.65
CA GLU A 112 -9.46 36.01 -4.96
C GLU A 112 -7.97 36.19 -4.60
N ALA A 113 -7.39 35.26 -3.82
CA ALA A 113 -5.98 35.29 -3.47
C ALA A 113 -5.07 34.83 -4.62
N ILE A 114 -5.66 34.25 -5.69
CA ILE A 114 -4.95 33.66 -6.81
C ILE A 114 -5.46 34.25 -8.12
N GLU A 115 -4.55 34.75 -8.95
CA GLU A 115 -4.77 35.17 -10.34
C GLU A 115 -4.89 33.89 -11.19
N GLY A 116 -6.07 33.26 -11.16
CA GLY A 116 -6.31 32.01 -11.90
C GLY A 116 -7.44 31.16 -11.33
N ASP A 117 -7.58 29.96 -11.88
CA ASP A 117 -8.59 29.00 -11.41
C ASP A 117 -8.01 28.12 -10.29
N LEU A 118 -8.11 28.61 -9.06
CA LEU A 118 -7.71 27.88 -7.85
C LEU A 118 -8.36 26.49 -7.76
N LYS A 119 -9.58 26.32 -8.28
CA LYS A 119 -10.26 25.03 -8.27
C LYS A 119 -9.57 24.05 -9.21
N GLN A 120 -9.18 24.49 -10.40
CA GLN A 120 -8.42 23.65 -11.33
C GLN A 120 -7.04 23.29 -10.77
N ILE A 121 -6.35 24.24 -10.13
CA ILE A 121 -5.07 23.97 -9.44
C ILE A 121 -5.27 22.92 -8.34
N SER A 122 -6.29 23.07 -7.49
CA SER A 122 -6.59 22.13 -6.41
C SER A 122 -6.85 20.71 -6.94
N LEU A 123 -7.64 20.58 -8.03
CA LEU A 123 -7.88 19.30 -8.69
C LEU A 123 -6.60 18.67 -9.24
N ASN A 124 -5.70 19.48 -9.83
CA ASN A 124 -4.41 18.99 -10.31
C ASN A 124 -3.54 18.47 -9.14
N VAL A 125 -3.49 19.19 -8.03
CA VAL A 125 -2.75 18.77 -6.82
C VAL A 125 -3.35 17.49 -6.22
N GLU A 126 -4.68 17.37 -6.19
CA GLU A 126 -5.37 16.16 -5.75
C GLU A 126 -5.00 14.96 -6.63
N GLN A 127 -4.95 15.14 -7.95
CA GLN A 127 -4.50 14.10 -8.86
C GLN A 127 -3.05 13.67 -8.57
N ILE A 128 -2.14 14.62 -8.34
CA ILE A 128 -0.74 14.34 -7.97
C ILE A 128 -0.68 13.53 -6.65
N CYS A 129 -1.46 13.92 -5.63
CA CYS A 129 -1.58 13.17 -4.37
C CYS A 129 -2.01 11.71 -4.62
N ASN A 130 -3.00 11.51 -5.48
CA ASN A 130 -3.51 10.18 -5.81
C ASN A 130 -2.47 9.33 -6.56
N GLU A 131 -1.74 9.91 -7.52
CA GLU A 131 -0.67 9.24 -8.26
C GLU A 131 0.49 8.83 -7.35
N LEU A 132 0.95 9.73 -6.47
CA LEU A 132 2.02 9.44 -5.51
C LEU A 132 1.60 8.35 -4.50
N ASN A 133 0.37 8.42 -3.99
CA ASN A 133 -0.17 7.38 -3.12
C ASN A 133 -0.26 6.01 -3.82
N LEU A 134 -0.63 5.99 -5.10
CA LEU A 134 -0.67 4.78 -5.90
C LEU A 134 0.74 4.17 -6.08
N LEU A 135 1.76 5.00 -6.33
CA LEU A 135 3.14 4.54 -6.44
C LEU A 135 3.67 3.94 -5.14
N ILE A 136 3.38 4.58 -4.00
CA ILE A 136 3.73 4.06 -2.67
C ILE A 136 3.09 2.69 -2.47
N LEU A 137 1.78 2.58 -2.72
CA LEU A 137 1.03 1.33 -2.55
C LEU A 137 1.55 0.20 -3.45
N LYS A 138 1.92 0.51 -4.70
CA LYS A 138 2.56 -0.47 -5.61
C LYS A 138 3.91 -0.95 -5.08
N SER A 139 4.74 -0.05 -4.54
CA SER A 139 6.01 -0.42 -3.89
C SER A 139 5.79 -1.31 -2.66
N GLU A 140 4.78 -1.00 -1.83
CA GLU A 140 4.41 -1.82 -0.68
C GLU A 140 3.93 -3.22 -1.10
N ILE A 141 3.14 -3.32 -2.16
CA ILE A 141 2.71 -4.59 -2.77
C ILE A 141 3.93 -5.43 -3.20
N GLN A 142 4.92 -4.82 -3.86
CA GLN A 142 6.13 -5.51 -4.28
C GLN A 142 6.93 -6.05 -3.10
N LYS A 143 7.15 -5.23 -2.06
CA LYS A 143 7.83 -5.65 -0.83
C LYS A 143 7.07 -6.76 -0.11
N PHE A 144 5.75 -6.64 -0.02
CA PHE A 144 4.89 -7.68 0.53
C PHE A 144 5.05 -9.01 -0.19
N CYS A 145 5.01 -9.01 -1.53
CA CYS A 145 5.19 -10.21 -2.34
C CYS A 145 6.58 -10.85 -2.13
N GLN A 146 7.64 -10.04 -2.07
CA GLN A 146 9.01 -10.51 -1.83
C GLN A 146 9.14 -11.15 -0.43
N ASP A 147 8.68 -10.46 0.60
CA ASP A 147 8.73 -10.94 1.98
C ASP A 147 7.90 -12.22 2.15
N PHE A 148 6.70 -12.27 1.56
CA PHE A 148 5.86 -13.47 1.58
C PHE A 148 6.57 -14.64 0.89
N SER A 149 7.08 -14.44 -0.32
CA SER A 149 7.77 -15.48 -1.09
C SER A 149 9.00 -16.04 -0.35
N SER A 150 9.76 -15.19 0.34
CA SER A 150 10.92 -15.60 1.12
C SER A 150 10.58 -16.41 2.38
N GLN A 151 9.40 -16.19 2.95
CA GLN A 151 8.95 -16.87 4.17
C GLN A 151 8.05 -18.08 3.92
N PHE A 152 7.50 -18.19 2.71
CA PHE A 152 6.50 -19.19 2.35
C PHE A 152 6.93 -20.61 2.75
N ASP A 153 8.13 -21.05 2.34
CA ASP A 153 8.58 -22.41 2.55
C ASP A 153 8.63 -22.76 4.05
N LYS A 154 9.09 -21.82 4.88
CA LYS A 154 9.16 -22.02 6.33
C LYS A 154 7.76 -22.14 6.95
N ILE A 155 6.82 -21.29 6.53
CA ILE A 155 5.45 -21.29 7.05
C ILE A 155 4.71 -22.56 6.59
N PHE A 156 4.89 -22.93 5.32
CA PHE A 156 4.25 -24.10 4.73
C PHE A 156 4.77 -25.42 5.34
N GLU A 157 6.07 -25.53 5.59
CA GLU A 157 6.62 -26.69 6.31
C GLU A 157 6.14 -26.75 7.77
N ASP A 158 6.02 -25.60 8.45
CA ASP A 158 5.50 -25.55 9.81
C ASP A 158 4.00 -25.91 9.87
N ALA A 159 3.23 -25.59 8.83
CA ALA A 159 1.83 -25.99 8.72
C ALA A 159 1.62 -27.51 8.64
N LYS A 160 2.63 -28.28 8.21
CA LYS A 160 2.58 -29.76 8.26
C LYS A 160 2.69 -30.29 9.69
N SER A 161 3.18 -29.48 10.62
CA SER A 161 3.21 -29.81 12.04
C SER A 161 1.91 -29.39 12.71
N ILE A 162 1.43 -30.20 13.65
CA ILE A 162 0.26 -29.84 14.46
C ILE A 162 0.60 -28.57 15.23
N GLY A 163 -0.20 -27.51 15.07
CA GLY A 163 -0.09 -26.36 15.97
C GLY A 163 0.70 -25.16 15.47
N PHE A 164 1.28 -25.19 14.26
CA PHE A 164 2.24 -24.18 13.76
C PHE A 164 3.34 -23.88 14.80
N LEU A 165 4.00 -24.92 15.31
CA LEU A 165 4.82 -24.84 16.53
C LEU A 165 5.95 -23.80 16.45
N LYS A 166 6.51 -23.55 15.26
CA LYS A 166 7.61 -22.59 15.08
C LYS A 166 7.11 -21.18 14.77
N THR A 167 5.94 -21.06 14.16
CA THR A 167 5.39 -19.78 13.69
C THR A 167 4.50 -19.13 14.75
N LYS A 168 3.76 -19.92 15.52
CA LYS A 168 2.83 -19.47 16.56
C LYS A 168 3.54 -18.89 17.76
N LYS A 169 3.03 -17.76 18.26
CA LYS A 169 3.53 -17.07 19.45
C LYS A 169 2.38 -16.46 20.23
N GLY A 170 2.10 -16.98 21.42
CA GLY A 170 1.20 -16.37 22.40
C GLY A 170 -0.24 -16.13 21.91
N GLU A 171 -1.21 -16.25 22.81
CA GLU A 171 -2.58 -15.84 22.47
C GLU A 171 -2.68 -14.31 22.52
N ILE A 172 -3.33 -13.71 21.52
CA ILE A 172 -3.59 -12.26 21.46
C ILE A 172 -5.07 -11.92 21.66
N GLN A 173 -5.98 -12.83 21.31
CA GLN A 173 -7.42 -12.63 21.44
C GLN A 173 -8.14 -13.98 21.46
N SER A 174 -9.28 -14.03 22.16
CA SER A 174 -10.23 -15.14 22.11
C SER A 174 -11.64 -14.59 21.83
N LEU A 175 -12.36 -15.21 20.90
CA LEU A 175 -13.74 -14.90 20.55
C LEU A 175 -14.55 -16.20 20.48
N GLY A 176 -15.30 -16.49 21.54
CA GLY A 176 -16.02 -17.77 21.67
C GLY A 176 -15.05 -18.94 21.65
N LYS A 177 -15.22 -19.87 20.70
CA LYS A 177 -14.32 -21.01 20.49
C LYS A 177 -13.08 -20.66 19.66
N SER A 178 -13.12 -19.54 18.94
CA SER A 178 -12.00 -19.12 18.10
C SER A 178 -10.91 -18.44 18.92
N LYS A 179 -9.65 -18.79 18.64
CA LYS A 179 -8.48 -18.19 19.30
C LYS A 179 -7.52 -17.61 18.27
N PHE A 180 -6.95 -16.47 18.58
CA PHE A 180 -6.03 -15.74 17.72
C PHE A 180 -4.68 -15.68 18.39
N TYR A 181 -3.65 -16.03 17.65
CA TYR A 181 -2.27 -16.07 18.10
C TYR A 181 -1.42 -15.13 17.25
N SER A 182 -0.44 -14.47 17.88
CA SER A 182 0.56 -13.73 17.12
C SER A 182 1.55 -14.68 16.44
N THR A 183 2.36 -14.17 15.54
CA THR A 183 3.39 -14.93 14.85
C THR A 183 4.79 -14.39 15.15
N ASN A 184 5.80 -15.25 14.99
CA ASN A 184 7.21 -14.90 15.15
C ASN A 184 7.79 -14.10 13.97
N SER A 185 6.99 -13.81 12.95
CA SER A 185 7.44 -13.13 11.74
C SER A 185 6.50 -12.00 11.33
N LYS A 186 6.98 -11.16 10.41
CA LYS A 186 6.20 -10.10 9.77
C LYS A 186 6.39 -10.21 8.27
N ILE A 187 5.37 -9.86 7.50
CA ILE A 187 5.43 -9.79 6.04
C ILE A 187 5.25 -8.31 5.67
N ASN A 188 6.31 -7.66 5.22
CA ASN A 188 6.36 -6.22 4.95
C ASN A 188 5.79 -5.39 6.11
N GLY A 189 6.24 -5.67 7.34
CA GLY A 189 5.79 -5.00 8.56
C GLY A 189 4.40 -5.41 9.08
N ILE A 190 3.58 -6.09 8.26
CA ILE A 190 2.28 -6.63 8.65
C ILE A 190 2.52 -7.87 9.50
N ALA A 191 1.85 -7.97 10.65
CA ALA A 191 1.91 -9.12 11.52
C ALA A 191 0.84 -10.15 11.11
N PRO A 192 1.23 -11.32 10.57
CA PRO A 192 0.29 -12.41 10.36
C PRO A 192 -0.26 -12.93 11.69
N GLN A 193 -1.41 -13.59 11.62
CA GLN A 193 -2.04 -14.25 12.74
C GLN A 193 -2.14 -15.74 12.49
N ILE A 194 -2.13 -16.52 13.56
CA ILE A 194 -2.59 -17.91 13.53
C ILE A 194 -3.95 -17.96 14.21
N ILE A 195 -4.94 -18.51 13.52
CA ILE A 195 -6.33 -18.56 13.96
C ILE A 195 -6.67 -20.02 14.21
N LEU A 196 -7.11 -20.35 15.43
CA LEU A 196 -7.81 -21.58 15.75
C LEU A 196 -9.30 -21.32 15.50
N ASP A 197 -9.90 -22.04 14.59
CA ASP A 197 -11.34 -21.96 14.34
C ASP A 197 -12.17 -22.85 15.29
N GLU A 198 -13.49 -22.82 15.12
CA GLU A 198 -14.41 -23.57 15.97
C GLU A 198 -14.32 -25.09 15.78
N GLU A 199 -13.73 -25.54 14.68
CA GLU A 199 -13.49 -26.95 14.34
C GLU A 199 -12.14 -27.46 14.86
N ASN A 200 -11.42 -26.63 15.63
CA ASN A 200 -10.07 -26.88 16.13
C ASN A 200 -9.01 -27.04 15.04
N ASN A 201 -9.21 -26.44 13.87
CA ASN A 201 -8.19 -26.34 12.84
C ASN A 201 -7.45 -25.01 12.99
N LEU A 202 -6.14 -25.06 12.81
CA LEU A 202 -5.31 -23.87 12.79
C LEU A 202 -5.05 -23.42 11.36
N ARG A 203 -5.01 -22.10 11.18
CA ARG A 203 -4.59 -21.47 9.92
C ARG A 203 -3.71 -20.26 10.17
N PHE A 204 -2.63 -20.18 9.42
CA PHE A 204 -1.89 -18.93 9.23
C PHE A 204 -2.69 -18.02 8.30
N CYS A 205 -2.82 -16.75 8.65
CA CYS A 205 -3.51 -15.74 7.86
C CYS A 205 -2.71 -14.43 7.84
N VAL A 206 -2.52 -13.88 6.64
CA VAL A 206 -2.00 -12.53 6.44
C VAL A 206 -2.90 -11.78 5.47
N LYS A 207 -3.25 -10.52 5.82
CA LYS A 207 -4.09 -9.63 5.03
C LYS A 207 -3.30 -8.38 4.65
N PHE A 208 -3.34 -8.01 3.37
CA PHE A 208 -2.82 -6.74 2.86
C PHE A 208 -3.97 -5.86 2.39
N SER A 209 -3.98 -4.58 2.79
CA SER A 209 -5.00 -3.62 2.35
C SER A 209 -4.58 -2.93 1.06
N CYS A 210 -5.36 -3.12 0.00
CA CYS A 210 -5.26 -2.35 -1.24
C CYS A 210 -6.12 -1.09 -1.22
N ARG A 211 -6.61 -0.69 -0.03
CA ARG A 211 -7.51 0.46 0.17
C ARG A 211 -8.72 0.33 -0.76
N GLU A 212 -9.20 1.41 -1.35
CA GLU A 212 -10.35 1.41 -2.26
C GLU A 212 -9.99 0.94 -3.69
N ASN A 213 -8.75 0.51 -3.93
CA ASN A 213 -8.27 0.18 -5.27
C ASN A 213 -8.45 -1.31 -5.62
N VAL A 214 -9.60 -1.63 -6.23
CA VAL A 214 -9.93 -3.00 -6.67
C VAL A 214 -8.92 -3.55 -7.68
N ASN A 215 -8.41 -2.73 -8.59
CA ASN A 215 -7.49 -3.20 -9.64
C ASN A 215 -6.15 -3.64 -9.06
N LEU A 216 -5.64 -2.90 -8.08
CA LEU A 216 -4.45 -3.31 -7.34
C LEU A 216 -4.70 -4.58 -6.50
N ALA A 217 -5.88 -4.74 -5.92
CA ALA A 217 -6.23 -5.98 -5.21
C ALA A 217 -6.19 -7.20 -6.16
N LYS A 218 -6.70 -7.05 -7.39
CA LYS A 218 -6.62 -8.08 -8.42
C LYS A 218 -5.17 -8.37 -8.84
N GLU A 219 -4.38 -7.32 -9.04
CA GLU A 219 -2.97 -7.43 -9.40
C GLU A 219 -2.18 -8.16 -8.30
N LEU A 220 -2.32 -7.74 -7.04
CA LEU A 220 -1.69 -8.39 -5.89
C LEU A 220 -2.13 -9.86 -5.75
N CYS A 221 -3.43 -10.15 -5.88
CA CYS A 221 -3.94 -11.52 -5.83
C CYS A 221 -3.30 -12.40 -6.92
N SER A 222 -3.18 -11.89 -8.15
CA SER A 222 -2.54 -12.60 -9.27
C SER A 222 -1.03 -12.79 -9.06
N LEU A 223 -0.34 -11.80 -8.48
CA LEU A 223 1.08 -11.92 -8.14
C LEU A 223 1.31 -13.00 -7.08
N LEU A 224 0.47 -13.04 -6.04
CA LEU A 224 0.52 -14.04 -4.98
C LEU A 224 0.14 -15.43 -5.49
N GLU A 225 -0.86 -15.53 -6.37
CA GLU A 225 -1.20 -16.78 -7.07
C GLU A 225 0.03 -17.39 -7.74
N ASN A 226 0.73 -16.60 -8.55
CA ASN A 226 1.94 -17.03 -9.25
C ASN A 226 3.07 -17.42 -8.29
N ILE A 227 3.20 -16.74 -7.14
CA ILE A 227 4.18 -17.09 -6.12
C ILE A 227 3.84 -18.44 -5.50
N ILE A 228 2.58 -18.62 -5.08
CA ILE A 228 2.10 -19.85 -4.44
C ILE A 228 2.24 -21.03 -5.38
N GLU A 229 1.77 -20.92 -6.62
CA GLU A 229 1.84 -22.00 -7.63
C GLU A 229 3.28 -22.51 -7.85
N ARG A 230 4.27 -21.62 -7.81
CA ARG A 230 5.69 -21.98 -7.97
C ARG A 230 6.32 -22.58 -6.72
N LYS A 231 5.74 -22.31 -5.55
CA LYS A 231 6.32 -22.62 -4.25
C LYS A 231 5.68 -23.87 -3.62
N VAL A 232 4.40 -24.14 -3.88
CA VAL A 232 3.79 -25.39 -3.44
C VAL A 232 4.45 -26.59 -4.14
N PRO A 233 4.53 -27.76 -3.49
CA PRO A 233 5.06 -28.96 -4.14
C PRO A 233 4.27 -29.32 -5.40
N LYS A 234 4.91 -29.95 -6.39
CA LYS A 234 4.25 -30.39 -7.64
C LYS A 234 3.07 -31.36 -7.43
N THR A 235 2.98 -31.98 -6.26
CA THR A 235 1.85 -32.82 -5.86
C THR A 235 0.62 -32.00 -5.45
N TYR A 236 0.65 -30.68 -5.58
CA TYR A 236 -0.47 -29.80 -5.35
C TYR A 236 -1.02 -29.28 -6.67
N GLN A 237 -2.34 -29.23 -6.79
CA GLN A 237 -3.01 -28.63 -7.93
C GLN A 237 -3.98 -27.54 -7.47
N ARG A 238 -4.23 -26.60 -8.37
CA ARG A 238 -5.25 -25.59 -8.16
C ARG A 238 -6.63 -26.26 -8.17
N ALA A 239 -7.32 -26.21 -7.03
CA ALA A 239 -8.66 -26.77 -6.90
C ALA A 239 -9.64 -26.02 -7.80
N ARG A 240 -10.59 -26.76 -8.39
CA ARG A 240 -11.73 -26.17 -9.12
C ARG A 240 -12.82 -25.70 -8.16
N ASP A 241 -12.80 -26.22 -6.94
CA ASP A 241 -13.77 -25.93 -5.91
C ASP A 241 -13.49 -24.60 -5.24
N PHE A 242 -14.59 -23.96 -4.87
CA PHE A 242 -14.61 -22.65 -4.26
C PHE A 242 -14.70 -22.82 -2.74
N SER A 243 -13.82 -22.16 -1.98
CA SER A 243 -13.93 -22.16 -0.52
C SER A 243 -15.12 -21.29 -0.11
N PRO A 244 -16.10 -21.82 0.66
CA PRO A 244 -17.28 -21.08 1.11
C PRO A 244 -16.95 -19.78 1.86
N GLU A 245 -15.77 -19.72 2.49
CA GLU A 245 -15.30 -18.55 3.22
C GLU A 245 -14.97 -17.37 2.30
N TYR A 246 -14.80 -17.65 1.01
CA TYR A 246 -14.65 -16.68 -0.05
C TYR A 246 -15.95 -16.44 -0.82
N ALA A 247 -17.13 -16.86 -0.32
CA ALA A 247 -18.46 -16.69 -0.97
C ALA A 247 -18.81 -15.28 -1.44
N ASN A 248 -18.10 -14.26 -0.95
CA ASN A 248 -18.23 -12.86 -1.37
C ASN A 248 -16.93 -12.27 -1.94
N SER A 249 -15.93 -13.12 -2.17
CA SER A 249 -14.65 -12.78 -2.76
C SER A 249 -14.79 -12.65 -4.27
N ILE A 250 -14.11 -11.65 -4.83
CA ILE A 250 -14.12 -11.42 -6.27
C ILE A 250 -13.20 -12.45 -6.97
N TYR A 251 -12.18 -12.96 -6.26
CA TYR A 251 -11.21 -13.95 -6.75
C TYR A 251 -10.71 -14.81 -5.60
N ALA A 252 -10.75 -16.13 -5.73
CA ALA A 252 -10.14 -17.04 -4.77
C ALA A 252 -9.45 -18.18 -5.52
N PHE A 253 -8.22 -18.48 -5.10
CA PHE A 253 -7.43 -19.57 -5.63
C PHE A 253 -6.99 -20.45 -4.46
N ILE A 254 -7.09 -21.76 -4.65
CA ILE A 254 -6.82 -22.76 -3.62
C ILE A 254 -5.92 -23.82 -4.22
N TRP A 255 -4.88 -24.21 -3.50
CA TRP A 255 -3.99 -25.30 -3.84
C TRP A 255 -4.13 -26.40 -2.79
N GLU A 256 -4.46 -27.59 -3.27
CA GLU A 256 -4.67 -28.78 -2.46
C GLU A 256 -3.82 -29.93 -3.00
N PHE A 257 -3.51 -30.89 -2.12
CA PHE A 257 -2.79 -32.09 -2.53
C PHE A 257 -3.62 -32.90 -3.52
N GLU A 258 -2.99 -33.28 -4.64
CA GLU A 258 -3.63 -34.08 -5.69
C GLU A 258 -3.79 -35.53 -5.24
N SER A 259 -5.03 -35.94 -4.99
CA SER A 259 -5.38 -37.33 -4.71
C SER A 259 -6.84 -37.62 -5.05
N GLU A 260 -7.13 -38.85 -5.45
CA GLU A 260 -8.51 -39.33 -5.63
C GLU A 260 -9.22 -39.61 -4.29
N LYS A 261 -8.46 -39.69 -3.18
CA LYS A 261 -8.98 -40.01 -1.85
C LYS A 261 -9.01 -38.77 -0.97
N PHE A 262 -10.20 -38.33 -0.59
CA PHE A 262 -10.39 -37.20 0.33
C PHE A 262 -9.51 -37.25 1.58
N ILE A 263 -9.38 -38.43 2.19
CA ILE A 263 -8.57 -38.61 3.40
C ILE A 263 -7.07 -38.30 3.18
N GLU A 264 -6.55 -38.50 1.97
CA GLU A 264 -5.16 -38.18 1.66
C GLU A 264 -4.97 -36.69 1.40
N ILE A 265 -5.99 -36.01 0.85
CA ILE A 265 -6.02 -34.54 0.72
C ILE A 265 -6.05 -33.90 2.12
N ALA A 266 -6.99 -34.32 2.97
CA ALA A 266 -7.20 -33.75 4.30
C ALA A 266 -6.06 -34.02 5.31
N LYS A 267 -5.11 -34.90 4.98
CA LYS A 267 -3.85 -35.11 5.74
C LYS A 267 -2.73 -34.15 5.34
N LYS A 268 -3.01 -33.19 4.44
CA LYS A 268 -2.03 -32.25 3.90
C LYS A 268 -2.50 -30.82 4.15
N PRO A 269 -1.56 -29.85 4.32
CA PRO A 269 -1.92 -28.44 4.37
C PRO A 269 -2.62 -28.00 3.09
N THR A 270 -3.47 -26.97 3.19
CA THR A 270 -4.09 -26.29 2.05
C THR A 270 -3.64 -24.83 2.03
N VAL A 271 -3.39 -24.29 0.84
CA VAL A 271 -3.02 -22.87 0.67
C VAL A 271 -4.10 -22.17 -0.13
N SER A 272 -4.47 -20.96 0.25
CA SER A 272 -5.38 -20.14 -0.55
C SER A 272 -4.99 -18.66 -0.54
N VAL A 273 -5.38 -17.96 -1.61
CA VAL A 273 -5.32 -16.50 -1.70
C VAL A 273 -6.61 -15.98 -2.29
N GLY A 274 -7.11 -14.85 -1.79
CA GLY A 274 -8.30 -14.23 -2.34
C GLY A 274 -8.49 -12.76 -2.00
N VAL A 275 -9.47 -12.12 -2.64
CA VAL A 275 -9.80 -10.70 -2.47
C VAL A 275 -11.11 -10.53 -1.70
N LEU A 276 -11.02 -10.03 -0.47
CA LEU A 276 -12.16 -9.69 0.38
C LEU A 276 -12.52 -8.21 0.22
N LYS A 277 -13.83 -7.90 0.23
CA LYS A 277 -14.32 -6.53 0.36
C LYS A 277 -14.79 -6.31 1.80
N GLU A 278 -14.11 -5.41 2.52
CA GLU A 278 -14.48 -5.00 3.87
C GLU A 278 -14.81 -3.49 3.84
N SER A 279 -16.10 -3.16 3.94
CA SER A 279 -16.61 -1.79 3.78
C SER A 279 -16.22 -1.17 2.41
N SER A 280 -15.46 -0.06 2.41
CA SER A 280 -14.92 0.53 1.17
C SER A 280 -13.55 -0.05 0.75
N ASN A 281 -12.93 -0.89 1.59
CA ASN A 281 -11.59 -1.42 1.34
C ASN A 281 -11.61 -2.80 0.66
N PHE A 282 -10.61 -3.03 -0.18
CA PHE A 282 -10.27 -4.32 -0.75
C PHE A 282 -9.04 -4.88 -0.03
N LEU A 283 -9.17 -6.06 0.54
CA LEU A 283 -8.10 -6.77 1.22
C LEU A 283 -7.72 -8.01 0.40
N VAL A 284 -6.41 -8.21 0.20
CA VAL A 284 -5.92 -9.50 -0.32
C VAL A 284 -5.42 -10.32 0.84
N GLU A 285 -5.96 -11.52 0.98
CA GLU A 285 -5.69 -12.41 2.07
C GLU A 285 -5.03 -13.68 1.57
N VAL A 286 -3.96 -14.11 2.24
CA VAL A 286 -3.35 -15.42 2.06
C VAL A 286 -3.57 -16.26 3.31
N ARG A 287 -4.00 -17.51 3.11
CA ARG A 287 -4.17 -18.50 4.17
C ARG A 287 -3.36 -19.75 3.89
N ILE A 288 -2.76 -20.30 4.94
CA ILE A 288 -2.17 -21.64 4.94
C ILE A 288 -2.80 -22.40 6.10
N MET A 289 -3.56 -23.45 5.81
CA MET A 289 -4.26 -24.27 6.80
C MET A 289 -3.44 -25.51 7.14
N GLU A 290 -3.43 -25.92 8.41
CA GLU A 290 -2.88 -27.22 8.80
C GLU A 290 -3.72 -28.38 8.24
N PRO A 291 -3.21 -29.63 8.21
CA PRO A 291 -4.01 -30.81 7.93
C PRO A 291 -5.22 -30.94 8.85
N VAL A 292 -6.40 -31.18 8.27
CA VAL A 292 -7.65 -31.43 9.00
C VAL A 292 -7.57 -32.76 9.77
N PHE A 293 -7.09 -33.82 9.11
CA PHE A 293 -6.84 -35.10 9.78
C PHE A 293 -5.44 -35.14 10.36
N LYS A 294 -5.38 -34.98 11.69
CA LYS A 294 -4.16 -35.07 12.49
C LYS A 294 -3.72 -36.54 12.57
N ARG A 295 -2.42 -36.80 12.38
CA ARG A 295 -1.83 -38.14 12.54
C ARG A 295 -1.72 -38.54 14.01
#